data_AF-A0A7X9LC57-F1
#
_entry.id   AF-A0A7X9LC57-F1
#
_cell.length_a   1.000
_cell.length_b   1.000
_cell.length_c   1.000
_cell.angle_alpha   90.00
_cell.angle_beta   90.00
_cell.angle_gamma   90.00
#
_symmetry.space_group_name_H-M   'P 1'
#
loop_
_entity.id
_entity.type
_entity.pdbx_description
1 polymer ?
#
loop_
_entity_poly.entity_id
_entity_poly.type
_entity_poly.pdbx_seq_one_letter_code
_entity_poly.pdbx_strand_id
1 'polypeptide(L)'
;VVNFDGPIVFVVISRYHGGAFVVFSKTLNENMTVLAVEGSFASVIGGAPAAAVVFAGDVAKRTAADPRVADLERRLRTSAPGARARLQAELDDVRAAVRAEKISEVAAEFDGVHSIHRAVEVGSVDKVISPARIRPEIIATIEAFQNR
;
A
#
# COMPACT_ATOMS: atom_id res chain seq x y z
N VAL A 1 17.35 8.60 14.75
CA VAL A 1 18.09 7.62 13.93
C VAL A 1 19.55 8.03 13.80
N VAL A 2 19.87 9.19 13.22
CA VAL A 2 21.27 9.60 12.97
C VAL A 2 22.14 9.78 14.23
N ASN A 3 21.58 10.27 15.34
CA ASN A 3 22.35 10.49 16.59
C ASN A 3 22.24 9.32 17.59
N PHE A 4 21.64 8.20 17.19
CA PHE A 4 21.47 7.07 18.10
C PHE A 4 22.70 6.16 18.04
N ASP A 5 23.35 6.00 19.19
CA ASP A 5 24.54 5.17 19.34
C ASP A 5 24.16 3.85 20.03
N GLY A 6 23.66 2.90 19.22
CA GLY A 6 23.19 1.60 19.66
C GLY A 6 22.55 0.81 18.51
N PRO A 7 22.11 -0.45 18.76
CA PRO A 7 21.47 -1.26 17.74
C PRO A 7 20.04 -0.80 17.49
N ILE A 8 19.66 -0.65 16.21
CA ILE A 8 18.28 -0.38 15.81
C ILE A 8 17.74 -1.61 15.10
N VAL A 9 16.72 -2.25 15.65
CA VAL A 9 16.01 -3.35 14.97
C VAL A 9 14.67 -2.84 14.47
N PHE A 10 14.56 -2.62 13.16
CA PHE A 10 13.35 -2.14 12.51
C PHE A 10 12.56 -3.33 11.94
N VAL A 11 11.41 -3.65 12.52
CA VAL A 11 10.60 -4.81 12.12
C VAL A 11 9.37 -4.38 11.32
N VAL A 12 9.34 -4.72 10.04
CA VAL A 12 8.20 -4.51 9.14
C VAL A 12 7.17 -5.61 9.38
N ILE A 13 6.06 -5.27 10.02
CA ILE A 13 4.97 -6.22 10.31
C ILE A 13 3.95 -6.29 9.16
N SER A 14 3.70 -5.18 8.47
CA SER A 14 2.66 -5.10 7.43
C SER A 14 3.17 -4.45 6.15
N ARG A 15 3.46 -3.15 6.17
CA ARG A 15 3.80 -2.38 4.98
C ARG A 15 4.96 -1.44 5.26
N TYR A 16 5.91 -1.40 4.32
CA TYR A 16 7.06 -0.52 4.35
C TYR A 16 7.10 0.32 3.07
N HIS A 17 6.46 1.49 3.11
CA HIS A 17 6.37 2.39 1.97
C HIS A 17 7.47 3.46 1.98
N GLY A 18 7.74 4.08 0.82
CA GLY A 18 8.89 4.94 0.59
C GLY A 18 9.12 6.06 1.61
N GLY A 19 8.05 6.65 2.17
CA GLY A 19 8.19 7.66 3.23
C GLY A 19 8.91 7.14 4.48
N ALA A 20 8.61 5.91 4.90
CA ALA A 20 9.30 5.27 6.02
C ALA A 20 10.74 4.88 5.64
N PHE A 21 10.96 4.46 4.39
CA PHE A 21 12.29 4.10 3.89
C PHE A 21 13.29 5.26 3.96
N VAL A 22 12.84 6.48 3.66
CA VAL A 22 13.73 7.65 3.65
C VAL A 22 14.23 8.01 5.06
N VAL A 23 13.43 7.76 6.10
CA VAL A 23 13.78 8.15 7.49
C VAL A 23 14.38 7.01 8.31
N PHE A 24 14.07 5.76 7.98
CA PHE A 24 14.66 4.55 8.58
C PHE A 24 15.50 3.82 7.53
N SER A 25 16.63 4.42 7.13
CA SER A 25 17.58 3.86 6.15
C SER A 25 18.93 3.56 6.78
N LYS A 26 19.58 2.49 6.32
CA LYS A 26 20.95 2.13 6.71
C LYS A 26 21.97 3.18 6.29
N THR A 27 21.66 3.95 5.24
CA THR A 27 22.45 5.11 4.84
C THR A 27 22.50 6.18 5.94
N LEU A 28 21.48 6.25 6.81
CA LEU A 28 21.43 7.20 7.92
C LEU A 28 22.05 6.65 9.21
N ASN A 29 22.05 5.32 9.39
CA ASN A 29 22.67 4.66 10.54
C ASN A 29 22.99 3.20 10.19
N GLU A 30 24.28 2.86 10.13
CA GLU A 30 24.76 1.52 9.77
C GLU A 30 24.47 0.46 10.85
N ASN A 31 24.17 0.87 12.10
CA ASN A 31 23.80 -0.02 13.19
C ASN A 31 22.33 -0.48 13.14
N MET A 32 21.66 -0.21 12.01
CA MET A 32 20.27 -0.59 11.81
C MET A 32 20.15 -1.91 11.04
N THR A 33 19.35 -2.82 11.58
CA THR A 33 18.90 -4.07 10.96
C THR A 33 17.42 -3.96 10.65
N VAL A 34 17.03 -4.27 9.41
CA VAL A 34 15.65 -4.23 8.93
C VAL A 34 15.14 -5.65 8.73
N LEU A 35 14.24 -6.10 9.59
CA LEU A 35 13.58 -7.41 9.48
C LEU A 35 12.19 -7.22 8.89
N ALA A 36 11.74 -8.14 8.04
CA ALA A 36 10.38 -8.11 7.52
C ALA A 36 9.65 -9.41 7.82
N VAL A 37 8.41 -9.31 8.29
CA VAL A 37 7.59 -10.48 8.57
C VAL A 37 7.07 -11.06 7.26
N GLU A 38 7.01 -12.39 7.14
CA GLU A 38 6.36 -13.08 6.02
C GLU A 38 4.96 -12.50 5.75
N GLY A 39 4.66 -12.21 4.48
CA GLY A 39 3.40 -11.57 4.09
C GLY A 39 3.36 -10.05 4.24
N SER A 40 4.44 -9.42 4.71
CA SER A 40 4.60 -7.97 4.62
C SER A 40 4.97 -7.51 3.21
N PHE A 41 4.82 -6.20 2.95
CA PHE A 41 5.05 -5.58 1.65
C PHE A 41 6.02 -4.42 1.75
N ALA A 42 6.81 -4.20 0.70
CA ALA A 42 7.66 -3.02 0.57
C ALA A 42 7.53 -2.41 -0.84
N SER A 43 7.37 -1.09 -0.90
CA SER A 43 7.21 -0.36 -2.18
C SER A 43 7.50 1.14 -2.00
N VAL A 44 7.71 1.87 -3.10
CA VAL A 44 7.89 3.33 -3.03
C VAL A 44 6.59 4.04 -2.63
N ILE A 45 5.45 3.57 -3.16
CA ILE A 45 4.11 4.09 -2.89
C ILE A 45 3.18 2.92 -2.54
N GLY A 46 2.23 3.13 -1.63
CA GLY A 46 1.22 2.11 -1.33
C GLY A 46 0.17 2.00 -2.44
N GLY A 47 -0.48 0.84 -2.54
CA GLY A 47 -1.53 0.60 -3.54
C GLY A 47 -2.65 1.63 -3.52
N ALA A 48 -3.17 2.02 -2.34
CA ALA A 48 -4.26 3.01 -2.25
C ALA A 48 -3.90 4.38 -2.85
N PRO A 49 -2.78 5.04 -2.44
CA PRO A 49 -2.38 6.29 -3.08
C PRO A 49 -1.95 6.10 -4.55
N ALA A 50 -1.36 4.95 -4.92
CA ALA A 50 -1.07 4.66 -6.32
C ALA A 50 -2.36 4.60 -7.16
N ALA A 51 -3.37 3.87 -6.71
CA ALA A 51 -4.67 3.77 -7.38
C ALA A 51 -5.38 5.12 -7.49
N ALA A 52 -5.34 5.93 -6.43
CA ALA A 52 -6.02 7.22 -6.38
C ALA A 52 -5.35 8.31 -7.25
N VAL A 53 -4.02 8.28 -7.39
CA VAL A 53 -3.25 9.37 -8.00
C VAL A 53 -2.57 8.93 -9.30
N VAL A 54 -1.85 7.81 -9.28
CA VAL A 54 -1.07 7.32 -10.44
C VAL A 54 -2.00 6.63 -11.45
N PHE A 55 -2.92 5.80 -10.98
CA PHE A 55 -3.87 5.04 -11.81
C PHE A 55 -5.28 5.64 -11.83
N ALA A 56 -5.40 6.94 -11.57
CA ALA A 56 -6.69 7.63 -11.53
C ALA A 56 -7.51 7.46 -12.83
N GLY A 57 -6.82 7.42 -13.98
CA GLY A 57 -7.44 7.17 -15.29
C GLY A 57 -8.00 5.76 -15.44
N ASP A 58 -7.27 4.73 -14.98
CA ASP A 58 -7.73 3.34 -15.01
C ASP A 58 -8.90 3.12 -14.05
N VAL A 59 -8.83 3.68 -12.84
CA VAL A 59 -9.95 3.68 -11.90
C VAL A 59 -11.18 4.32 -12.54
N ALA A 60 -11.04 5.50 -13.14
CA ALA A 60 -12.16 6.17 -13.80
C ALA A 60 -12.77 5.33 -14.94
N LYS A 61 -11.92 4.70 -15.77
CA LYS A 61 -12.36 3.80 -16.84
C LYS A 61 -13.12 2.59 -16.30
N ARG A 62 -12.61 1.94 -15.25
CA ARG A 62 -13.27 0.79 -14.61
C ARG A 62 -14.59 1.18 -13.93
N THR A 63 -14.64 2.35 -13.28
CA THR A 63 -15.87 2.89 -12.69
C THR A 63 -16.93 3.18 -13.76
N ALA A 64 -16.55 3.79 -14.88
CA ALA A 64 -17.48 4.07 -15.98
C ALA A 64 -18.00 2.79 -16.66
N ALA A 65 -17.19 1.72 -16.68
CA ALA A 65 -17.56 0.43 -17.23
C ALA A 65 -18.42 -0.43 -16.27
N ASP A 66 -18.57 -0.04 -15.00
CA ASP A 66 -19.35 -0.80 -14.03
C ASP A 66 -20.83 -0.85 -14.44
N PRO A 67 -21.47 -2.04 -14.47
CA PRO A 67 -22.86 -2.18 -14.90
C PRO A 67 -23.86 -1.29 -14.13
N ARG A 68 -23.60 -1.02 -12.84
CA ARG A 68 -24.47 -0.15 -12.00
C ARG A 68 -24.43 1.30 -12.50
N VAL A 69 -23.24 1.79 -12.84
CA VAL A 69 -23.05 3.15 -13.39
C VAL A 69 -23.63 3.25 -14.80
N ALA A 70 -23.32 2.27 -15.67
CA ALA A 70 -23.79 2.25 -17.04
C ALA A 70 -25.33 2.18 -17.16
N ASP A 71 -26.00 1.43 -16.26
CA ASP A 71 -27.46 1.38 -16.21
C ASP A 71 -28.08 2.74 -15.84
N LEU A 72 -27.55 3.39 -14.80
CA LEU A 72 -28.05 4.70 -14.36
C LEU A 72 -27.80 5.79 -15.39
N GLU A 73 -26.64 5.81 -16.05
CA GLU A 73 -26.38 6.71 -17.17
C GLU A 73 -27.38 6.50 -18.31
N ARG A 74 -27.73 5.24 -18.63
CA ARG A 74 -28.75 4.91 -19.63
C ARG A 74 -30.13 5.41 -19.21
N ARG A 75 -30.55 5.14 -17.97
CA ARG A 75 -31.84 5.61 -17.42
C ARG A 75 -31.94 7.13 -17.43
N LEU A 76 -30.84 7.83 -17.10
CA LEU A 76 -30.79 9.28 -17.12
C LEU A 76 -31.00 9.86 -18.52
N ARG A 77 -30.38 9.25 -19.56
CA ARG A 77 -30.53 9.67 -20.97
C ARG A 77 -31.98 9.61 -21.45
N THR A 78 -32.72 8.58 -21.06
CA THR A 78 -34.11 8.35 -21.51
C THR A 78 -35.18 8.94 -20.57
N SER A 79 -34.78 9.54 -19.45
CA SER A 79 -35.71 10.04 -18.43
C SER A 79 -36.42 11.34 -18.80
N ALA A 80 -37.66 11.47 -18.31
CA ALA A 80 -38.42 12.71 -18.36
C ALA A 80 -37.75 13.80 -17.47
N PRO A 81 -37.93 15.10 -17.77
CA PRO A 81 -37.29 16.19 -17.04
C PRO A 81 -37.48 16.13 -15.51
N GLY A 82 -38.66 15.74 -15.04
CA GLY A 82 -38.96 15.64 -13.61
C GLY A 82 -38.22 14.53 -12.85
N ALA A 83 -37.73 13.50 -13.55
CA ALA A 83 -36.99 12.39 -12.95
C ALA A 83 -35.47 12.59 -13.00
N ARG A 84 -34.97 13.53 -13.81
CA ARG A 84 -33.53 13.74 -14.04
C ARG A 84 -32.76 14.09 -12.78
N ALA A 85 -33.27 15.02 -11.97
CA ALA A 85 -32.57 15.47 -10.77
C ALA A 85 -32.34 14.31 -9.77
N ARG A 86 -33.37 13.47 -9.56
CA ARG A 86 -33.28 12.28 -8.72
C ARG A 86 -32.30 11.25 -9.27
N LEU A 87 -32.38 10.95 -10.56
CA LEU A 87 -31.50 9.98 -11.21
C LEU A 87 -30.04 10.45 -11.24
N GLN A 88 -29.81 11.75 -11.36
CA GLN A 88 -28.47 12.33 -11.28
C GLN A 88 -27.86 12.13 -9.89
N ALA A 89 -28.63 12.40 -8.82
CA ALA A 89 -28.17 12.16 -7.45
C ALA A 89 -27.88 10.67 -7.20
N GLU A 90 -28.77 9.77 -7.64
CA GLU A 90 -28.57 8.32 -7.56
C GLU A 90 -27.32 7.86 -8.32
N LEU A 91 -27.08 8.43 -9.51
CA LEU A 91 -25.87 8.18 -10.29
C LEU A 91 -24.61 8.66 -9.57
N ASP A 92 -24.61 9.86 -8.99
CA ASP A 92 -23.45 10.41 -8.29
C ASP A 92 -23.07 9.55 -7.08
N ASP A 93 -24.05 9.12 -6.28
CA ASP A 93 -23.85 8.23 -5.12
C ASP A 93 -23.27 6.87 -5.55
N VAL A 94 -23.89 6.23 -6.55
CA VAL A 94 -23.43 4.92 -7.05
C VAL A 94 -22.05 5.03 -7.67
N ARG A 95 -21.77 6.10 -8.41
CA ARG A 95 -20.47 6.32 -9.04
C ARG A 95 -19.38 6.55 -7.99
N ALA A 96 -19.67 7.26 -6.90
CA ALA A 96 -18.75 7.44 -5.78
C ALA A 96 -18.44 6.11 -5.07
N ALA A 97 -19.46 5.29 -4.79
CA ALA A 97 -19.31 3.98 -4.17
C ALA A 97 -18.47 3.03 -5.05
N VAL A 98 -18.84 2.90 -6.33
CA VAL A 98 -18.11 2.08 -7.31
C VAL A 98 -16.67 2.56 -7.45
N ARG A 99 -16.42 3.88 -7.48
CA ARG A 99 -15.06 4.41 -7.54
C ARG A 99 -14.21 3.97 -6.36
N ALA A 100 -14.75 3.99 -5.14
CA ALA A 100 -14.04 3.51 -3.95
C ALA A 100 -13.70 2.01 -4.03
N GLU A 101 -14.62 1.20 -4.55
CA GLU A 101 -14.37 -0.22 -4.83
C GLU A 101 -13.24 -0.39 -5.84
N LYS A 102 -13.27 0.34 -6.96
CA LYS A 102 -12.24 0.26 -8.01
C LYS A 102 -10.87 0.77 -7.56
N ILE A 103 -10.81 1.76 -6.67
CA ILE A 103 -9.56 2.14 -6.01
C ILE A 103 -8.99 0.96 -5.22
N SER A 104 -9.83 0.24 -4.47
CA SER A 104 -9.39 -0.88 -3.64
C SER A 104 -8.90 -2.06 -4.48
N GLU A 105 -9.60 -2.37 -5.58
CA GLU A 105 -9.19 -3.40 -6.56
C GLU A 105 -7.82 -3.06 -7.18
N VAL A 106 -7.67 -1.86 -7.75
CA VAL A 106 -6.42 -1.42 -8.39
C VAL A 106 -5.27 -1.34 -7.37
N ALA A 107 -5.57 -0.92 -6.13
CA ALA A 107 -4.59 -0.91 -5.06
C ALA A 107 -4.06 -2.32 -4.74
N ALA A 108 -4.96 -3.30 -4.63
CA ALA A 108 -4.59 -4.69 -4.37
C ALA A 108 -3.78 -5.29 -5.54
N GLU A 109 -4.18 -5.02 -6.78
CA GLU A 109 -3.41 -5.41 -7.97
C GLU A 109 -2.00 -4.82 -7.95
N PHE A 110 -1.87 -3.53 -7.65
CA PHE A 110 -0.58 -2.86 -7.56
C PHE A 110 0.30 -3.44 -6.45
N ASP A 111 -0.26 -3.60 -5.24
CA ASP A 111 0.48 -4.17 -4.11
C ASP A 111 0.92 -5.61 -4.39
N GLY A 112 0.12 -6.40 -5.10
CA GLY A 112 0.43 -7.79 -5.46
C GLY A 112 1.64 -7.97 -6.38
N VAL A 113 2.04 -6.93 -7.12
CA VAL A 113 3.27 -6.96 -7.95
C VAL A 113 4.52 -6.71 -7.10
N HIS A 114 4.38 -6.11 -5.92
CA HIS A 114 5.50 -5.78 -5.05
C HIS A 114 5.78 -6.91 -4.06
N SER A 115 7.02 -7.41 -4.06
CA SER A 115 7.46 -8.47 -3.16
C SER A 115 8.47 -7.95 -2.14
N ILE A 116 8.29 -8.31 -0.88
CA ILE A 116 9.26 -8.04 0.17
C ILE A 116 10.62 -8.70 -0.10
N HIS A 117 10.64 -9.80 -0.86
CA HIS A 117 11.89 -10.46 -1.26
C HIS A 117 12.73 -9.58 -2.18
N ARG A 118 12.09 -8.78 -3.05
CA ARG A 118 12.80 -7.80 -3.87
C ARG A 118 13.48 -6.74 -3.00
N ALA A 119 12.85 -6.35 -1.89
CA ALA A 119 13.46 -5.42 -0.94
C ALA A 119 14.71 -6.00 -0.25
N VAL A 120 14.77 -7.33 -0.09
CA VAL A 120 16.00 -8.02 0.35
C VAL A 120 17.07 -8.00 -0.73
N GLU A 121 16.72 -8.34 -1.97
CA GLU A 121 17.67 -8.37 -3.10
C GLU A 121 18.36 -7.01 -3.34
N VAL A 122 17.65 -5.91 -3.12
CA VAL A 122 18.19 -4.54 -3.28
C VAL A 122 18.83 -4.00 -2.00
N GLY A 123 18.86 -4.77 -0.91
CA GLY A 123 19.51 -4.40 0.36
C GLY A 123 18.70 -3.47 1.28
N SER A 124 17.45 -3.16 0.93
CA SER A 124 16.53 -2.33 1.72
C SER A 124 15.99 -3.05 2.96
N VAL A 125 15.97 -4.38 2.95
CA VAL A 125 15.57 -5.26 4.05
C VAL A 125 16.67 -6.31 4.23
N ASP A 126 17.04 -6.65 5.46
CA ASP A 126 18.07 -7.67 5.73
C ASP A 126 17.54 -9.08 5.50
N LYS A 127 16.34 -9.36 6.03
CA LYS A 127 15.83 -10.72 6.09
C LYS A 127 14.31 -10.73 6.23
N VAL A 128 13.68 -11.68 5.54
CA VAL A 128 12.29 -12.06 5.77
C VAL A 128 12.25 -13.16 6.84
N ILE A 129 11.41 -12.97 7.85
CA ILE A 129 11.29 -13.85 9.02
C ILE A 129 9.83 -14.23 9.26
N SER A 130 9.59 -15.43 9.79
CA SER A 130 8.25 -15.80 10.23
C SER A 130 7.88 -15.04 11.51
N PRO A 131 6.57 -14.87 11.82
CA PRO A 131 6.15 -14.17 13.04
C PRO A 131 6.76 -14.73 14.33
N ALA A 132 6.92 -16.05 14.42
CA ALA A 132 7.53 -16.73 15.58
C ALA A 132 9.02 -16.36 15.78
N ARG A 133 9.69 -15.89 14.72
CA ARG A 133 11.11 -15.51 14.74
C ARG A 133 11.35 -14.06 15.16
N ILE A 134 10.31 -13.22 15.29
CA ILE A 134 10.46 -11.79 15.66
C ILE A 134 11.28 -11.65 16.95
N ARG A 135 10.83 -12.27 18.04
CA ARG A 135 11.51 -12.19 19.34
C ARG A 135 12.97 -12.70 19.29
N PRO A 136 13.25 -13.94 18.84
CA PRO A 136 14.63 -14.43 18.84
C PRO A 136 15.56 -13.64 17.91
N GLU A 137 15.08 -13.13 16.77
CA GLU A 137 15.93 -12.34 15.85
C GLU A 137 16.23 -10.94 16.41
N ILE A 138 15.28 -10.30 17.11
CA ILE A 138 15.53 -9.05 17.82
C ILE A 138 16.62 -9.25 18.89
N ILE A 139 16.48 -10.29 19.71
CA ILE A 139 17.46 -10.61 20.77
C ILE A 139 18.83 -10.85 20.15
N ALA A 140 18.92 -11.72 19.15
CA ALA A 140 20.17 -12.05 18.49
C ALA A 140 20.85 -10.81 17.86
N THR A 141 20.07 -9.89 17.29
CA THR A 141 20.61 -8.65 16.71
C THR A 141 21.20 -7.73 17.78
N ILE A 142 20.50 -7.59 18.92
CA ILE A 142 20.97 -6.75 20.03
C ILE A 142 22.22 -7.36 20.68
N GLU A 143 22.22 -8.67 20.94
CA GLU A 143 23.37 -9.38 21.53
C GLU A 143 24.60 -9.33 20.60
N ALA A 144 24.40 -9.52 19.29
CA ALA A 144 25.49 -9.42 18.31
C ALA A 144 26.14 -8.02 18.29
N PHE A 145 25.35 -6.96 18.48
CA PHE A 145 25.88 -5.61 18.59
C PHE A 145 26.67 -5.38 19.88
N GLN A 146 26.20 -5.91 21.02
CA GLN A 146 26.91 -5.77 22.31
C GLN A 146 28.26 -6.47 22.34
N ASN A 147 28.43 -7.50 21.51
CA ASN A 147 29.66 -8.27 21.37
C ASN A 147 30.63 -7.71 20.31
N ARG A 148 30.28 -6.58 19.69
CA ARG A 148 31.02 -5.97 18.58
C ARG A 148 31.99 -4.90 19.09
#